data_AF-A0A959G065-F1
#
_entry.id   AF-A0A959G065-F1
#
_cell.length_a   1.000
_cell.length_b   1.000
_cell.length_c   1.000
_cell.angle_alpha   90.00
_cell.angle_beta   90.00
_cell.angle_gamma   90.00
#
_symmetry.space_group_name_H-M   'P 1'
#
loop_
_entity.id
_entity.type
_entity.pdbx_description
1 polymer ?
#
loop_
_entity_poly.entity_id
_entity_poly.type
_entity_poly.pdbx_seq_one_letter_code
_entity_poly.pdbx_strand_id
1 'polypeptide(L)'
;MDWRMDKSSWAMLVAMLATMVYFILQGAGDGVSTAGYFQAIGYGLLSVLVLVALASIPVLVYCYIVKMIPDIDYSIRLAFVVTIIGIISEIIF
;
A
#
# COMPACT_ATOMS: atom_id res chain seq x y z
N MET A 1 -10.95 13.62 -8.38
CA MET A 1 -9.72 12.81 -8.34
C MET A 1 -9.62 12.11 -9.68
N ASP A 2 -8.49 12.22 -10.38
CA ASP A 2 -8.24 11.42 -11.56
C ASP A 2 -7.83 10.01 -11.13
N TRP A 3 -8.43 9.00 -11.75
CA TRP A 3 -8.22 7.57 -11.47
C TRP A 3 -7.46 6.88 -12.61
N ARG A 4 -7.04 7.64 -13.63
CA ARG A 4 -6.27 7.14 -14.76
C ARG A 4 -4.84 6.88 -14.33
N MET A 5 -4.64 5.69 -13.78
CA MET A 5 -3.41 5.29 -13.13
C MET A 5 -2.29 4.97 -14.13
N ASP A 6 -1.09 5.50 -13.88
CA ASP A 6 0.10 5.16 -14.65
C ASP A 6 0.54 3.70 -14.45
N LYS A 7 1.24 3.16 -15.45
CA LYS A 7 1.81 1.80 -15.39
C LYS A 7 2.79 1.62 -14.22
N SER A 8 3.50 2.68 -13.85
CA SER A 8 4.43 2.66 -12.72
C SER A 8 3.70 2.52 -11.38
N SER A 9 2.56 3.17 -11.22
CA SER A 9 1.69 3.06 -10.05
C SER A 9 1.11 1.67 -9.89
N TRP A 10 0.77 0.99 -11.00
CA TRP A 10 0.38 -0.44 -10.97
C TRP A 10 1.49 -1.32 -10.39
N ALA A 11 2.73 -1.11 -10.83
CA ALA A 11 3.87 -1.86 -10.30
C ALA A 11 4.08 -1.59 -8.79
N MET A 12 3.90 -0.34 -8.34
CA MET A 12 3.97 0.01 -6.92
C MET A 12 2.89 -0.70 -6.10
N LEU A 13 1.64 -0.75 -6.57
CA LEU A 13 0.56 -1.46 -5.88
C LEU A 13 0.87 -2.96 -5.72
N VAL A 14 1.36 -3.60 -6.78
CA VAL A 14 1.75 -5.02 -6.73
C VAL A 14 2.91 -5.23 -5.76
N ALA A 15 3.91 -4.35 -5.77
CA ALA A 15 5.03 -4.42 -4.84
C ALA A 15 4.58 -4.26 -3.37
N MET A 16 3.72 -3.28 -3.07
CA MET A 16 3.17 -3.11 -1.72
C MET A 16 2.33 -4.31 -1.30
N LEU A 17 1.52 -4.87 -2.19
CA LEU A 17 0.73 -6.06 -1.88
C LEU A 17 1.65 -7.25 -1.54
N ALA A 18 2.66 -7.49 -2.37
CA ALA A 18 3.61 -8.58 -2.15
C ALA A 18 4.34 -8.42 -0.82
N THR A 19 4.76 -7.21 -0.45
CA THR A 19 5.45 -6.97 0.82
C THR A 19 4.51 -7.13 2.02
N MET A 20 3.28 -6.62 1.94
CA MET A 20 2.29 -6.80 3.02
C MET A 20 1.98 -8.28 3.26
N VAL A 21 1.76 -9.05 2.18
CA VAL A 21 1.52 -10.49 2.28
C VAL A 21 2.75 -11.22 2.83
N TYR A 22 3.95 -10.82 2.41
CA TYR A 22 5.20 -11.39 2.91
C TYR A 22 5.32 -11.25 4.44
N PHE A 23 5.15 -10.03 4.99
CA PHE A 23 5.25 -9.83 6.44
C PHE A 23 4.15 -10.53 7.22
N ILE A 24 2.92 -10.58 6.69
CA ILE A 24 1.81 -11.32 7.32
C ILE A 24 2.16 -12.80 7.42
N LEU A 25 2.70 -13.40 6.35
CA LEU A 25 3.09 -14.81 6.34
C LEU A 25 4.31 -15.08 7.21
N GLN A 26 5.29 -14.18 7.22
CA GLN A 26 6.47 -14.29 8.08
C GLN A 26 6.09 -14.30 9.57
N GLY A 27 5.15 -13.44 9.97
CA GLY A 27 4.64 -13.41 11.35
C GLY A 27 3.78 -14.63 11.73
N ALA A 28 3.21 -15.33 10.76
CA ALA A 28 2.38 -16.52 11.02
C ALA A 28 3.19 -17.78 11.37
N GLY A 29 4.47 -17.83 10.99
CA GLY A 29 5.35 -18.97 11.25
C GLY A 29 5.11 -20.17 10.32
N ASP A 30 5.64 -21.33 10.70
CA ASP A 30 5.54 -22.57 9.90
C ASP A 30 4.16 -23.26 10.03
N GLY A 31 3.77 -23.99 8.98
CA GLY A 31 2.53 -24.80 8.99
C GLY A 31 1.26 -24.05 8.57
N VAL A 32 1.40 -22.93 7.83
CA VAL A 32 0.25 -22.19 7.30
C VAL A 32 -0.57 -23.07 6.35
N SER A 33 -1.87 -23.22 6.65
CA SER A 33 -2.79 -23.95 5.78
C SER A 33 -3.03 -23.21 4.47
N THR A 34 -3.51 -23.90 3.43
CA THR A 34 -3.91 -23.27 2.15
C THR A 34 -4.91 -22.14 2.35
N ALA A 35 -5.87 -22.29 3.29
CA ALA A 35 -6.81 -21.24 3.65
C ALA A 35 -6.11 -20.02 4.30
N GLY A 36 -5.06 -20.25 5.08
CA GLY A 36 -4.24 -19.19 5.68
C GLY A 36 -3.54 -18.32 4.62
N TYR A 37 -3.06 -18.90 3.52
CA TYR A 37 -2.49 -18.12 2.41
C TYR A 37 -3.54 -17.22 1.74
N PHE A 38 -4.76 -17.71 1.50
CA PHE A 38 -5.84 -16.89 0.95
C PHE A 38 -6.23 -15.75 1.90
N GLN A 39 -6.25 -16.01 3.21
CA GLN A 39 -6.49 -14.97 4.21
C GLN A 39 -5.37 -13.93 4.21
N ALA A 40 -4.11 -14.32 4.12
CA ALA A 40 -2.98 -13.39 4.04
C ALA A 40 -3.08 -12.48 2.81
N ILE A 41 -3.45 -13.02 1.65
CA ILE A 41 -3.71 -12.21 0.44
C ILE A 41 -4.87 -11.24 0.66
N GLY A 42 -5.97 -11.69 1.28
CA GLY A 42 -7.13 -10.85 1.59
C GLY A 42 -6.77 -9.69 2.52
N TYR A 43 -6.03 -9.97 3.60
CA TYR A 43 -5.55 -8.96 4.53
C TYR A 43 -4.52 -8.02 3.89
N GLY A 44 -3.64 -8.52 3.03
CA GLY A 44 -2.69 -7.70 2.27
C GLY A 44 -3.40 -6.75 1.30
N LEU A 45 -4.45 -7.20 0.61
CA LEU A 45 -5.27 -6.32 -0.24
C LEU A 45 -5.97 -5.24 0.58
N LEU A 46 -6.54 -5.61 1.73
CA LEU A 46 -7.19 -4.66 2.63
C LEU A 46 -6.20 -3.63 3.17
N SER A 47 -5.00 -4.05 3.58
CA SER A 47 -3.99 -3.13 4.12
C SER A 47 -3.51 -2.14 3.07
N VAL A 48 -3.26 -2.60 1.83
CA VAL A 48 -2.92 -1.71 0.71
C VAL A 48 -4.04 -0.71 0.44
N LEU A 49 -5.29 -1.16 0.40
CA LEU A 49 -6.44 -0.29 0.15
C LEU A 49 -6.59 0.77 1.25
N VAL A 50 -6.48 0.38 2.52
CA VAL A 50 -6.53 1.30 3.66
C VAL A 50 -5.36 2.29 3.60
N LEU A 51 -4.15 1.83 3.31
CA LEU A 51 -2.97 2.69 3.23
C LEU A 51 -3.11 3.74 2.12
N VAL A 52 -3.57 3.35 0.94
CA VAL A 52 -3.81 4.28 -0.18
C VAL A 52 -4.95 5.25 0.16
N ALA A 53 -6.02 4.78 0.79
CA ALA A 53 -7.12 5.64 1.25
C ALA A 53 -6.64 6.69 2.26
N LEU A 54 -5.82 6.29 3.24
CA LEU A 54 -5.23 7.22 4.21
C LEU A 54 -4.25 8.19 3.55
N ALA A 55 -3.42 7.71 2.61
CA ALA A 55 -2.50 8.54 1.84
C ALA A 55 -3.23 9.55 0.94
N SER A 56 -4.48 9.29 0.56
CA SER A 56 -5.29 10.25 -0.20
C SER A 56 -5.66 11.49 0.62
N ILE A 57 -5.76 11.39 1.95
CA ILE A 57 -6.14 12.52 2.82
C ILE A 57 -5.16 13.70 2.68
N PRO A 58 -3.85 13.55 2.94
CA PRO A 58 -2.91 14.67 2.78
C PRO A 58 -2.80 15.15 1.32
N VAL A 59 -2.94 14.27 0.33
CA VAL A 59 -2.94 14.65 -1.09
C VAL A 59 -4.13 15.53 -1.42
N LEU A 60 -5.34 15.16 -0.97
CA LEU A 60 -6.55 15.94 -1.15
C LEU A 60 -6.44 17.32 -0.47
N VAL A 61 -5.90 17.36 0.74
CA VAL A 61 -5.65 18.63 1.46
C VAL A 61 -4.69 19.52 0.67
N TYR A 62 -3.57 18.97 0.19
CA TYR A 62 -2.60 19.73 -0.60
C TYR A 62 -3.18 20.24 -1.92
N CYS A 63 -3.85 19.37 -2.69
CA CYS A 63 -4.48 19.72 -3.94
C CYS A 63 -5.59 20.78 -3.76
N TYR A 64 -6.31 20.75 -2.64
CA TYR A 64 -7.31 21.76 -2.30
C TYR A 64 -6.69 23.16 -2.09
N ILE A 65 -5.52 23.23 -1.46
CA ILE A 65 -4.78 24.48 -1.22
C ILE A 65 -4.25 25.04 -2.55
N VAL A 66 -3.66 24.18 -3.39
CA VAL A 66 -3.02 24.56 -4.67
C VAL A 66 -4.03 24.66 -5.83
N LYS A 67 -5.32 24.37 -5.58
CA LYS A 67 -6.41 24.39 -6.58
C LYS A 67 -6.11 23.50 -7.79
N MET A 68 -5.47 22.36 -7.56
CA MET A 68 -5.15 21.36 -8.59
C MET A 68 -6.12 20.18 -8.49
N ILE A 69 -6.38 19.52 -9.61
CA ILE A 69 -7.14 18.27 -9.63
C ILE A 69 -6.29 17.18 -8.96
N PRO A 70 -6.78 16.51 -7.91
CA PRO A 70 -6.03 15.46 -7.25
C PRO A 70 -5.90 14.24 -8.16
N ASP A 71 -4.72 13.60 -8.17
CA ASP A 71 -4.41 12.37 -8.90
C ASP A 71 -4.12 11.24 -7.90
N ILE A 72 -4.67 10.05 -8.16
CA ILE A 72 -4.43 8.85 -7.37
C ILE A 72 -2.96 8.44 -7.38
N ASP A 73 -2.21 8.74 -8.44
CA ASP A 73 -0.80 8.38 -8.56
C ASP A 73 0.05 9.04 -7.47
N TYR A 74 -0.28 10.25 -7.03
CA TYR A 74 0.39 10.89 -5.89
C TYR A 74 0.12 10.16 -4.56
N SER A 75 -1.11 9.67 -4.38
CA SER A 75 -1.50 8.93 -3.16
C SER A 75 -0.81 7.57 -3.12
N ILE A 76 -0.69 6.89 -4.27
CA ILE A 76 0.02 5.62 -4.39
C ILE A 76 1.52 5.80 -4.13
N ARG A 77 2.14 6.85 -4.68
CA ARG A 77 3.56 7.15 -4.42
C ARG A 77 3.80 7.45 -2.93
N LEU A 78 2.92 8.21 -2.30
CA LEU A 78 3.00 8.48 -0.86
C LEU A 78 2.84 7.20 -0.03
N ALA A 79 1.84 6.37 -0.35
CA ALA A 79 1.65 5.06 0.28
C ALA A 79 2.87 4.14 0.11
N PHE A 80 3.51 4.17 -1.06
CA PHE A 80 4.71 3.40 -1.35
C PHE A 80 5.90 3.86 -0.51
N VAL A 81 6.10 5.17 -0.34
CA VAL A 81 7.13 5.72 0.55
C VAL A 81 6.90 5.27 1.99
N VAL A 82 5.65 5.33 2.47
CA VAL A 82 5.30 4.82 3.81
C VAL A 82 5.59 3.33 3.94
N THR A 83 5.29 2.54 2.90
CA THR A 83 5.61 1.10 2.86
C THR A 83 7.11 0.85 2.97
N ILE A 84 7.94 1.60 2.23
CA ILE A 84 9.41 1.50 2.32
C ILE A 84 9.90 1.84 3.73
N ILE A 85 9.37 2.90 4.35
CA ILE A 85 9.72 3.26 5.72
C ILE A 85 9.33 2.13 6.69
N GLY A 86 8.16 1.52 6.51
CA GLY A 86 7.74 0.36 7.29
C GLY A 86 8.68 -0.83 7.15
N ILE A 87 9.08 -1.18 5.91
CA ILE A 87 10.07 -2.23 5.64
C ILE A 87 11.40 -1.95 6.34
N ILE A 88 11.91 -0.73 6.20
CA ILE A 88 13.18 -0.33 6.83
C ILE A 88 13.07 -0.42 8.35
N SER A 89 11.94 0.00 8.91
CA SER A 89 11.71 -0.07 10.36
C SER A 89 11.70 -1.52 10.85
N GLU A 90 11.03 -2.43 10.15
CA GLU A 90 10.99 -3.86 10.49
C GLU A 90 12.36 -4.56 10.35
N ILE A 91 13.26 -4.04 9.50
CA ILE A 91 14.62 -4.60 9.35
C ILE A 91 15.56 -4.09 10.46
N ILE A 92 15.34 -2.88 10.96
CA ILE A 92 16.21 -2.26 11.97
C ILE A 92 15.88 -2.72 13.39
N PHE A 93 14.60 -2.98 13.68
CA PHE A 93 14.11 -3.37 15.01
C PHE A 93 13.82 -4.87 15.09
#